data_AF-A0A385EP70-F1
#
_entry.id   AF-A0A385EP70-F1
#
_cell.length_a   1.000
_cell.length_b   1.000
_cell.length_c   1.000
_cell.angle_alpha   90.00
_cell.angle_beta   90.00
_cell.angle_gamma   90.00
#
_symmetry.space_group_name_H-M   'P 1'
#
loop_
_entity.id
_entity.type
_entity.pdbx_description
1 polymer ?
#
loop_
_entity_poly.entity_id
_entity_poly.type
_entity_poly.pdbx_seq_one_letter_code
_entity_poly.pdbx_strand_id
1 'polypeptide(L)'
;MYLLAGQIAGGDFTLPQYRDEVLKQLPREYHEIALKRINQLDQEVKTKVYDELHNARGIDFIWENLDTQEREQRKFAIRTVLSTQYLRDYPESVLKSANTLWLIRYKPEDIPVLRDNFNVPEFMLKRFLKMPEGPAPDGSGVPVLGVFRVKSGTLARILKFTVGPLELWALNSSPKDSALRKTLTNKLGSVRARKILAENFPRGSATSLIEHRAGQHNSDNVIEDLASELIRKQGYNL
;
A
#
# COMPACT_ATOMS: atom_id res chain seq x y z
N MET A 1 -16.62 -12.06 -3.72
CA MET A 1 -16.58 -10.64 -3.29
C MET A 1 -15.63 -9.81 -4.17
N TYR A 2 -14.36 -10.20 -4.32
CA TYR A 2 -13.36 -9.46 -5.12
C TYR A 2 -13.80 -9.08 -6.54
N LEU A 3 -14.29 -10.04 -7.34
CA LEU A 3 -14.68 -9.77 -8.72
C LEU A 3 -15.89 -8.83 -8.83
N LEU A 4 -16.89 -9.00 -7.95
CA LEU A 4 -18.04 -8.10 -7.87
C LEU A 4 -17.62 -6.69 -7.44
N ALA A 5 -16.79 -6.58 -6.41
CA ALA A 5 -16.26 -5.29 -5.96
C ALA A 5 -15.44 -4.61 -7.06
N GLY A 6 -14.61 -5.36 -7.79
CA GLY A 6 -13.86 -4.86 -8.95
C GLY A 6 -14.75 -4.37 -10.08
N GLN A 7 -15.89 -5.04 -10.32
CA GLN A 7 -16.88 -4.62 -11.30
C GLN A 7 -17.61 -3.35 -10.87
N ILE A 8 -17.98 -3.23 -9.60
CA ILE A 8 -18.66 -2.02 -9.07
C ILE A 8 -17.71 -0.83 -9.07
N ALA A 9 -16.45 -1.02 -8.65
CA ALA A 9 -15.49 0.07 -8.45
C ALA A 9 -14.82 0.56 -9.74
N GLY A 10 -14.70 -0.30 -10.76
CA GLY A 10 -14.01 0.05 -11.99
C GLY A 10 -14.45 -0.76 -13.21
N GLY A 11 -15.66 -1.30 -13.21
CA GLY A 11 -16.24 -1.94 -14.38
C GLY A 11 -16.46 -0.95 -15.52
N ASP A 12 -16.64 0.34 -15.21
CA ASP A 12 -16.80 1.40 -16.20
C ASP A 12 -15.49 1.72 -16.95
N PHE A 13 -14.32 1.30 -16.42
CA PHE A 13 -13.03 1.52 -17.08
C PHE A 13 -12.94 0.86 -18.47
N THR A 14 -13.80 -0.14 -18.72
CA THR A 14 -13.87 -0.83 -20.00
C THR A 14 -14.84 -0.20 -21.00
N LEU A 15 -15.61 0.83 -20.61
CA LEU A 15 -16.56 1.51 -21.49
C LEU A 15 -15.97 1.98 -22.82
N PRO A 16 -14.72 2.47 -22.91
CA PRO A 16 -14.14 2.83 -24.19
C PRO A 16 -14.11 1.67 -25.21
N GLN A 17 -14.03 0.42 -24.75
CA GLN A 17 -14.07 -0.75 -25.63
C GLN A 17 -15.46 -1.04 -26.20
N TYR A 18 -16.50 -0.60 -25.50
CA TYR A 18 -17.90 -0.86 -25.87
C TYR A 18 -18.60 0.40 -26.38
N ARG A 19 -17.83 1.36 -26.91
CA ARG A 19 -18.33 2.67 -27.35
C ARG A 19 -19.51 2.53 -28.32
N ASP A 20 -19.35 1.70 -29.34
CA ASP A 20 -20.37 1.56 -30.38
C ASP A 20 -21.61 0.84 -29.87
N GLU A 21 -21.45 -0.18 -29.02
CA GLU A 21 -22.54 -0.88 -28.36
C GLU A 21 -23.33 0.05 -27.45
N VAL A 22 -22.63 0.87 -26.65
CA VAL A 22 -23.26 1.87 -25.78
C VAL A 22 -24.09 2.83 -26.63
N LEU A 23 -23.52 3.41 -27.69
CA LEU A 23 -24.25 4.36 -28.54
C LEU A 23 -25.45 3.75 -29.28
N LYS A 24 -25.38 2.45 -29.61
CA LYS A 24 -26.50 1.72 -30.23
C LYS A 24 -27.66 1.51 -29.26
N GLN A 25 -27.38 1.28 -27.98
CA GLN A 25 -28.39 0.97 -26.97
C GLN A 25 -28.92 2.22 -26.24
N LEU A 26 -28.12 3.28 -26.17
CA LEU A 26 -28.50 4.52 -25.50
C LEU A 26 -29.38 5.39 -26.42
N PRO A 27 -30.48 5.99 -25.92
CA PRO A 27 -31.20 7.04 -26.64
C PRO A 27 -30.27 8.20 -27.00
N ARG A 28 -30.54 8.84 -28.15
CA ARG A 28 -29.66 9.88 -28.73
C ARG A 28 -29.43 11.07 -27.78
N GLU A 29 -30.40 11.39 -26.92
CA GLU A 29 -30.29 12.50 -25.97
C GLU A 29 -29.15 12.31 -24.96
N TYR A 30 -28.75 11.06 -24.69
CA TYR A 30 -27.70 10.75 -23.72
C TYR A 30 -26.31 10.56 -24.36
N HIS A 31 -26.22 10.60 -25.70
CA HIS A 31 -24.96 10.30 -26.42
C HIS A 31 -23.84 11.26 -26.04
N GLU A 32 -24.13 12.55 -25.88
CA GLU A 32 -23.12 13.56 -25.53
C GLU A 32 -22.48 13.26 -24.16
N ILE A 33 -23.30 12.98 -23.15
CA ILE A 33 -22.84 12.66 -21.79
C ILE A 33 -22.02 11.37 -21.78
N ALA A 34 -22.51 10.32 -22.47
CA ALA A 34 -21.82 9.05 -22.57
C ALA A 34 -20.47 9.18 -23.29
N LEU A 35 -20.42 9.90 -24.41
CA LEU A 35 -19.20 10.16 -25.16
C LEU A 35 -18.17 10.95 -24.34
N LYS A 36 -18.62 11.95 -23.58
CA LYS A 36 -17.73 12.71 -22.69
C LYS A 36 -17.05 11.80 -21.67
N ARG A 37 -17.81 10.89 -21.05
CA ARG A 37 -17.26 9.92 -20.09
C ARG A 37 -16.33 8.90 -20.76
N ILE A 38 -16.73 8.36 -21.91
CA ILE A 38 -15.92 7.41 -22.69
C ILE A 38 -14.58 8.04 -23.08
N ASN A 39 -14.59 9.25 -23.63
CA ASN A 39 -13.37 9.94 -24.06
C ASN A 39 -12.46 10.26 -22.86
N GLN A 40 -13.04 10.67 -21.71
CA GLN A 40 -12.27 10.86 -20.49
C GLN A 40 -11.55 9.57 -20.08
N LEU A 41 -12.30 8.46 -20.00
CA LEU A 41 -11.74 7.17 -19.62
C LEU A 41 -10.68 6.68 -20.60
N ASP A 42 -10.82 6.94 -21.89
CA ASP A 42 -9.85 6.53 -22.91
C ASP A 42 -8.50 7.27 -22.78
N GLN A 43 -8.52 8.51 -22.28
CA GLN A 43 -7.34 9.37 -22.13
C GLN A 43 -6.59 9.18 -20.80
N GLU A 44 -7.24 8.60 -19.80
CA GLU A 44 -6.67 8.43 -18.46
C GLU A 44 -6.02 7.05 -18.29
N VAL A 45 -4.99 6.99 -17.45
CA VAL A 45 -4.47 5.72 -16.91
C VAL A 45 -5.29 5.38 -15.67
N LYS A 46 -5.95 4.22 -15.70
CA LYS A 46 -6.84 3.79 -14.62
C LYS A 46 -6.14 2.72 -13.80
N THR A 47 -6.32 2.72 -12.49
CA THR A 47 -5.72 1.69 -11.62
C THR A 47 -6.77 0.97 -10.80
N LYS A 48 -6.81 -0.36 -10.89
CA LYS A 48 -7.59 -1.23 -10.00
C LYS A 48 -6.66 -1.81 -8.94
N VAL A 49 -7.00 -1.63 -7.67
CA VAL A 49 -6.22 -2.15 -6.55
C VAL A 49 -7.03 -3.23 -5.84
N TYR A 50 -6.46 -4.43 -5.74
CA TYR A 50 -7.01 -5.54 -5.00
C TYR A 50 -6.10 -5.83 -3.81
N ASP A 51 -6.62 -5.60 -2.61
CA ASP A 51 -5.88 -5.77 -1.37
C ASP A 51 -6.25 -7.08 -0.65
N GLU A 52 -5.32 -7.57 0.17
CA GLU A 52 -5.44 -8.79 0.96
C GLU A 52 -5.83 -10.04 0.15
N LEU A 53 -5.25 -10.20 -1.05
CA LEU A 53 -5.57 -11.31 -1.95
C LEU A 53 -5.14 -12.69 -1.44
N HIS A 54 -4.40 -12.77 -0.34
CA HIS A 54 -4.17 -14.03 0.38
C HIS A 54 -5.49 -14.72 0.78
N ASN A 55 -6.58 -13.95 0.97
CA ASN A 55 -7.92 -14.50 1.23
C ASN A 55 -8.54 -15.24 0.02
N ALA A 56 -8.02 -15.02 -1.19
CA ALA A 56 -8.45 -15.72 -2.40
C ALA A 56 -7.66 -17.01 -2.65
N ARG A 57 -6.79 -17.42 -1.72
CA ARG A 57 -5.99 -18.64 -1.83
C ARG A 57 -6.89 -19.87 -2.02
N GLY A 58 -6.55 -20.70 -3.01
CA GLY A 58 -7.27 -21.93 -3.32
C GLY A 58 -8.60 -21.73 -4.05
N ILE A 59 -8.91 -20.49 -4.48
CA ILE A 59 -10.10 -20.19 -5.28
C ILE A 59 -9.66 -19.82 -6.69
N ASP A 60 -9.40 -20.84 -7.50
CA ASP A 60 -8.82 -20.70 -8.85
C ASP A 60 -9.65 -19.77 -9.75
N PHE A 61 -10.97 -19.81 -9.62
CA PHE A 61 -11.89 -18.92 -10.34
C PHE A 61 -11.54 -17.43 -10.18
N ILE A 62 -11.13 -16.98 -8.98
CA ILE A 62 -10.77 -15.57 -8.77
C ILE A 62 -9.47 -15.26 -9.52
N TRP A 63 -8.47 -16.14 -9.42
CA TRP A 63 -7.18 -15.94 -10.05
C TRP A 63 -7.24 -15.97 -11.57
N GLU A 64 -7.97 -16.92 -12.15
CA GLU A 64 -8.18 -17.02 -13.59
C GLU A 64 -8.84 -15.75 -14.14
N ASN A 65 -9.85 -15.23 -13.45
CA ASN A 65 -10.49 -13.97 -13.84
C ASN A 65 -9.52 -12.78 -13.73
N LEU A 66 -8.70 -12.71 -12.68
CA LEU A 66 -7.73 -11.62 -12.52
C LEU A 66 -6.61 -11.67 -13.58
N ASP A 67 -6.13 -12.86 -13.95
CA ASP A 67 -5.12 -13.03 -15.02
C ASP A 67 -5.71 -12.66 -16.39
N THR A 68 -6.91 -13.14 -16.72
CA THR A 68 -7.60 -12.74 -17.96
C THR A 68 -7.83 -11.23 -18.02
N GLN A 69 -8.33 -10.64 -16.93
CA GLN A 69 -8.55 -9.20 -16.87
C GLN A 69 -7.26 -8.41 -17.05
N GLU A 70 -6.15 -8.79 -16.41
CA GLU A 70 -4.86 -8.09 -16.57
C GLU A 70 -4.42 -8.05 -18.03
N ARG A 71 -4.50 -9.18 -18.73
CA ARG A 71 -4.07 -9.31 -20.12
C ARG A 71 -4.90 -8.48 -21.09
N GLU A 72 -6.21 -8.45 -20.88
CA GLU A 72 -7.15 -7.69 -21.71
C GLU A 72 -7.05 -6.18 -21.44
N GLN A 73 -7.06 -5.82 -20.16
CA GLN A 73 -7.15 -4.44 -19.70
C GLN A 73 -5.85 -3.65 -19.93
N ARG A 74 -4.69 -4.32 -20.01
CA ARG A 74 -3.38 -3.70 -20.30
C ARG A 74 -3.37 -2.89 -21.60
N LYS A 75 -4.12 -3.31 -22.62
CA LYS A 75 -4.21 -2.62 -23.91
C LYS A 75 -4.91 -1.26 -23.82
N PHE A 76 -5.68 -1.03 -22.75
CA PHE A 76 -6.53 0.15 -22.56
C PHE A 76 -6.03 1.03 -21.41
N ALA A 77 -4.73 0.96 -21.11
CA ALA A 77 -4.08 1.73 -20.05
C ALA A 77 -4.73 1.53 -18.67
N ILE A 78 -5.31 0.36 -18.42
CA ILE A 78 -5.81 -0.04 -17.10
C ILE A 78 -4.71 -0.88 -16.45
N ARG A 79 -4.24 -0.44 -15.29
CA ARG A 79 -3.26 -1.12 -14.46
C ARG A 79 -3.95 -1.85 -13.33
N THR A 80 -3.54 -3.09 -13.11
CA THR A 80 -3.94 -3.86 -11.92
C THR A 80 -2.81 -3.88 -10.90
N VAL A 81 -3.14 -3.60 -9.64
CA VAL A 81 -2.25 -3.72 -8.49
C VAL A 81 -2.83 -4.79 -7.58
N LEU A 82 -2.04 -5.82 -7.30
CA LEU A 82 -2.39 -6.95 -6.46
C LEU A 82 -1.52 -6.89 -5.20
N SER A 83 -2.13 -6.85 -4.02
CA SER A 83 -1.44 -6.81 -2.72
C SER A 83 -1.71 -8.08 -1.90
N THR A 84 -0.65 -8.62 -1.29
CA THR A 84 -0.69 -9.84 -0.47
C THR A 84 0.44 -9.83 0.56
N GLN A 85 0.24 -10.54 1.66
CA GLN A 85 1.27 -10.82 2.66
C GLN A 85 2.13 -12.04 2.29
N TYR A 86 1.63 -12.92 1.42
CA TYR A 86 2.30 -14.16 1.03
C TYR A 86 2.42 -14.25 -0.48
N LEU A 87 3.66 -14.14 -0.99
CA LEU A 87 3.97 -14.28 -2.42
C LEU A 87 3.58 -15.65 -2.98
N ARG A 88 3.68 -16.68 -2.16
CA ARG A 88 3.41 -18.08 -2.52
C ARG A 88 1.93 -18.38 -2.74
N ASP A 89 1.04 -17.49 -2.29
CA ASP A 89 -0.39 -17.65 -2.53
C ASP A 89 -0.78 -17.28 -3.96
N TYR A 90 0.12 -16.63 -4.70
CA TYR A 90 -0.14 -16.24 -6.09
C TYR A 90 0.22 -17.38 -7.04
N PRO A 91 -0.66 -17.69 -8.01
CA PRO A 91 -0.34 -18.63 -9.07
C PRO A 91 0.89 -18.19 -9.87
N GLU A 92 1.64 -19.17 -10.37
CA GLU A 92 2.86 -18.91 -11.14
C GLU A 92 2.60 -18.06 -12.39
N SER A 93 1.42 -18.20 -13.03
CA SER A 93 1.00 -17.38 -14.17
C SER A 93 0.98 -15.88 -13.81
N VAL A 94 0.43 -15.52 -12.65
CA VAL A 94 0.34 -14.16 -12.14
C VAL A 94 1.73 -13.60 -11.80
N LEU A 95 2.59 -14.42 -11.16
CA LEU A 95 3.97 -14.03 -10.87
C LEU A 95 4.78 -13.81 -12.16
N LYS A 96 4.54 -14.63 -13.20
CA LYS A 96 5.18 -14.51 -14.51
C LYS A 96 4.60 -13.39 -15.37
N SER A 97 3.38 -12.91 -15.17
CA SER A 97 2.84 -11.76 -15.90
C SER A 97 3.20 -10.41 -15.24
N ALA A 98 3.46 -10.40 -13.93
CA ALA A 98 3.76 -9.19 -13.17
C ALA A 98 4.97 -8.40 -13.72
N ASN A 99 4.75 -7.19 -14.24
CA ASN A 99 5.83 -6.34 -14.75
C ASN A 99 6.61 -5.63 -13.64
N THR A 100 5.98 -5.42 -12.47
CA THR A 100 6.56 -4.68 -11.36
C THR A 100 6.19 -5.35 -10.05
N LEU A 101 7.17 -5.55 -9.19
CA LEU A 101 7.01 -6.07 -7.85
C LEU A 101 7.64 -5.09 -6.86
N TRP A 102 6.88 -4.76 -5.82
CA TRP A 102 7.33 -3.93 -4.70
C TRP A 102 7.30 -4.79 -3.44
N LEU A 103 8.45 -5.02 -2.81
CA LEU A 103 8.55 -5.79 -1.57
C LEU A 103 9.05 -4.91 -0.45
N ILE A 104 8.19 -4.70 0.56
CA ILE A 104 8.59 -4.04 1.81
C ILE A 104 9.37 -5.04 2.68
N ARG A 105 8.88 -6.28 2.75
CA ARG A 105 9.52 -7.40 3.45
C ARG A 105 9.12 -8.71 2.78
N TYR A 106 9.94 -9.73 2.93
CA TYR A 106 9.62 -11.12 2.58
C TYR A 106 10.41 -12.06 3.48
N LYS A 107 10.03 -13.35 3.53
CA LYS A 107 10.70 -14.33 4.39
C LYS A 107 11.84 -15.02 3.65
N PRO A 108 12.90 -15.51 4.32
CA PRO A 108 14.00 -16.23 3.66
C PRO A 108 13.53 -17.38 2.77
N GLU A 109 12.42 -18.03 3.13
CA GLU A 109 11.84 -19.10 2.34
C GLU A 109 11.34 -18.61 0.96
N ASP A 110 11.03 -17.34 0.76
CA ASP A 110 10.55 -16.80 -0.53
C ASP A 110 11.67 -16.54 -1.55
N ILE A 111 12.95 -16.73 -1.16
CA ILE A 111 14.12 -16.55 -2.05
C ILE A 111 13.99 -17.35 -3.36
N PRO A 112 13.64 -18.65 -3.37
CA PRO A 112 13.48 -19.41 -4.60
C PRO A 112 12.41 -18.80 -5.53
N VAL A 113 11.26 -18.39 -4.98
CA VAL A 113 10.18 -17.77 -5.76
C VAL A 113 10.66 -16.48 -6.43
N LEU A 114 11.39 -15.64 -5.69
CA LEU A 114 11.92 -14.37 -6.19
C LEU A 114 13.05 -14.56 -7.21
N ARG A 115 13.90 -15.56 -7.01
CA ARG A 115 14.97 -15.92 -7.95
C ARG A 115 14.37 -16.48 -9.24
N ASP A 116 13.47 -17.46 -9.13
CA ASP A 116 13.03 -18.28 -10.26
C ASP A 116 11.95 -17.57 -11.10
N ASN A 117 11.08 -16.76 -10.47
CA ASN A 117 10.03 -16.03 -11.21
C ASN A 117 10.44 -14.61 -11.60
N PHE A 118 11.28 -13.95 -10.80
CA PHE A 118 11.62 -12.55 -11.01
C PHE A 118 13.10 -12.32 -11.37
N ASN A 119 13.90 -13.39 -11.51
CA ASN A 119 15.33 -13.29 -11.86
C ASN A 119 16.13 -12.35 -10.95
N VAL A 120 15.74 -12.26 -9.67
CA VAL A 120 16.45 -11.41 -8.72
C VAL A 120 17.72 -12.12 -8.24
N PRO A 121 18.91 -11.51 -8.37
CA PRO A 121 20.14 -12.13 -7.90
C PRO A 121 20.10 -12.40 -6.39
N GLU A 122 20.48 -13.61 -5.99
CA GLU A 122 20.37 -14.06 -4.60
C GLU A 122 21.18 -13.21 -3.61
N PHE A 123 22.31 -12.63 -4.03
CA PHE A 123 23.08 -11.71 -3.18
C PHE A 123 22.28 -10.45 -2.84
N MET A 124 21.43 -9.95 -3.75
CA MET A 124 20.59 -8.78 -3.51
C MET A 124 19.48 -9.11 -2.54
N LEU A 125 18.87 -10.29 -2.69
CA LEU A 125 17.88 -10.82 -1.76
C LEU A 125 18.47 -10.93 -0.34
N LYS A 126 19.63 -11.59 -0.20
CA LYS A 126 20.31 -11.71 1.09
C LYS A 126 20.72 -10.37 1.69
N ARG A 127 21.11 -9.40 0.85
CA ARG A 127 21.41 -8.03 1.30
C ARG A 127 20.15 -7.34 1.83
N PHE A 128 19.02 -7.45 1.15
CA PHE A 128 17.77 -6.83 1.56
C PHE A 128 17.23 -7.40 2.88
N LEU A 129 17.32 -8.71 3.11
CA LEU A 129 16.90 -9.34 4.36
C LEU A 129 17.64 -8.81 5.60
N LYS A 130 18.90 -8.39 5.43
CA LYS A 130 19.72 -7.79 6.50
C LYS A 130 19.37 -6.33 6.79
N MET A 131 18.51 -5.71 6.00
CA MET A 131 18.07 -4.32 6.21
C MET A 131 16.95 -4.27 7.26
N PRO A 132 16.77 -3.12 7.94
CA PRO A 132 15.72 -2.95 8.93
C PRO A 132 14.33 -3.14 8.31
N GLU A 133 13.41 -3.70 9.10
CA GLU A 133 12.03 -4.03 8.68
C GLU A 133 11.10 -2.81 8.58
N GLY A 134 11.55 -1.66 9.06
CA GLY A 134 10.80 -0.41 9.06
C GLY A 134 11.67 0.80 8.73
N PRO A 135 11.24 2.00 9.12
CA PRO A 135 12.04 3.20 8.93
C PRO A 135 13.44 3.01 9.48
N ALA A 136 14.44 3.20 8.63
CA ALA A 136 15.83 3.02 9.01
C ALA A 136 16.18 3.97 10.18
N PRO A 137 17.03 3.54 11.15
CA PRO A 137 17.38 4.36 12.31
C PRO A 137 18.03 5.71 11.94
N ASP A 138 18.65 5.79 10.77
CA ASP A 138 19.24 7.02 10.22
C ASP A 138 18.20 8.00 9.62
N GLY A 139 16.90 7.65 9.65
CA GLY A 139 15.83 8.48 9.09
C GLY A 139 15.73 8.42 7.57
N SER A 140 16.52 7.55 6.91
CA SER A 140 16.57 7.47 5.45
C SER A 140 15.34 6.82 4.80
N GLY A 141 14.35 6.42 5.59
CA GLY A 141 13.10 5.82 5.13
C GLY A 141 13.05 4.30 5.26
N VAL A 142 11.99 3.69 4.72
CA VAL A 142 11.78 2.24 4.73
C VAL A 142 12.49 1.63 3.51
N PRO A 143 13.38 0.64 3.68
CA PRO A 143 13.93 -0.10 2.57
C PRO A 143 12.84 -0.87 1.84
N VAL A 144 12.78 -0.73 0.50
CA VAL A 144 11.84 -1.46 -0.35
C VAL A 144 12.60 -2.06 -1.52
N LEU A 145 12.44 -3.36 -1.77
CA LEU A 145 12.99 -3.98 -2.97
C LEU A 145 12.01 -3.77 -4.13
N GLY A 146 12.39 -2.90 -5.06
CA GLY A 146 11.69 -2.69 -6.32
C GLY A 146 12.28 -3.61 -7.39
N VAL A 147 11.42 -4.41 -8.02
CA VAL A 147 11.78 -5.28 -9.15
C VAL A 147 10.95 -4.87 -10.36
N PHE A 148 11.62 -4.52 -11.44
CA PHE A 148 11.00 -3.99 -12.65
C PHE A 148 11.45 -4.85 -13.84
N ARG A 149 10.50 -5.43 -14.56
CA ARG A 149 10.77 -6.07 -15.84
C ARG A 149 10.77 -5.01 -16.93
N VAL A 150 11.92 -4.83 -17.55
CA VAL A 150 12.16 -3.90 -18.65
C VAL A 150 12.54 -4.67 -19.90
N LYS A 151 12.57 -4.01 -21.06
CA LYS A 151 12.90 -4.67 -22.34
C LYS A 151 14.28 -5.35 -22.33
N SER A 152 15.23 -4.83 -21.56
CA SER A 152 16.60 -5.35 -21.43
C SER A 152 16.77 -6.43 -20.35
N GLY A 153 15.70 -6.83 -19.65
CA GLY A 153 15.75 -7.83 -18.59
C GLY A 153 15.08 -7.37 -17.29
N THR A 154 15.55 -7.89 -16.16
CA THR A 154 15.00 -7.53 -14.83
C THR A 154 15.92 -6.55 -14.11
N LEU A 155 15.39 -5.39 -13.76
CA LEU A 155 16.04 -4.42 -12.89
C LEU A 155 15.54 -4.62 -11.46
N ALA A 156 16.41 -5.11 -10.59
CA ALA A 156 16.16 -5.18 -9.15
C ALA A 156 16.99 -4.11 -8.42
N ARG A 157 16.34 -3.30 -7.57
CA ARG A 157 16.97 -2.23 -6.79
C ARG A 157 16.35 -2.14 -5.40
N ILE A 158 17.22 -2.00 -4.41
CA ILE A 158 16.80 -1.59 -3.07
C ILE A 158 16.63 -0.07 -3.11
N LEU A 159 15.40 0.36 -2.89
CA LEU A 159 14.96 1.74 -2.83
C LEU A 159 14.71 2.12 -1.37
N LYS A 160 14.63 3.41 -1.09
CA LYS A 160 14.24 3.93 0.22
C LYS A 160 12.99 4.79 0.06
N PHE A 161 11.92 4.39 0.73
CA PHE A 161 10.69 5.15 0.80
C PHE A 161 10.71 6.05 2.03
N THR A 162 10.89 7.34 1.80
CA THR A 162 10.78 8.38 2.82
C THR A 162 9.33 8.80 2.91
N VAL A 163 8.69 8.47 4.03
CA VAL A 163 7.34 8.92 4.37
C VAL A 163 7.47 10.07 5.37
N GLY A 164 6.70 11.14 5.17
CA GLY A 164 6.78 12.29 6.08
C GLY A 164 6.36 11.91 7.50
N PRO A 165 6.88 12.55 8.56
CA PRO A 165 6.49 12.26 9.95
C PRO A 165 4.98 12.29 10.21
N LEU A 166 4.26 13.20 9.55
CA LEU A 166 2.79 13.29 9.62
C LEU A 166 2.09 12.07 9.02
N GLU A 167 2.60 11.56 7.91
CA GLU A 167 2.07 10.38 7.22
C GLU A 167 2.42 9.10 7.99
N LEU A 168 3.64 9.01 8.55
CA LEU A 168 4.01 7.91 9.44
C LEU A 168 3.03 7.82 10.61
N TRP A 169 2.71 8.94 11.26
CA TRP A 169 1.71 8.97 12.33
C TRP A 169 0.27 8.80 11.86
N ALA A 170 -0.05 8.99 10.59
CA ALA A 170 -1.37 8.68 10.04
C ALA A 170 -1.52 7.18 9.76
N LEU A 171 -0.47 6.53 9.27
CA LEU A 171 -0.46 5.15 8.81
C LEU A 171 -0.04 4.14 9.89
N ASN A 172 0.54 4.60 11.01
CA ASN A 172 0.94 3.72 12.10
C ASN A 172 -0.30 3.04 12.74
N SER A 173 -0.23 1.71 12.85
CA SER A 173 -1.25 0.83 13.41
C SER A 173 -0.83 0.14 14.72
N SER A 174 0.37 0.41 15.24
CA SER A 174 0.83 -0.11 16.54
C SER A 174 -0.19 0.22 17.63
N PRO A 175 -0.60 -0.75 18.49
CA PRO A 175 -1.59 -0.51 19.53
C PRO A 175 -1.23 0.63 20.48
N LYS A 176 0.04 0.72 20.90
CA LYS A 176 0.54 1.75 21.84
C LYS A 176 0.56 3.13 21.19
N ASP A 177 1.08 3.22 19.96
CA ASP A 177 1.10 4.47 19.20
C ASP A 177 -0.32 4.92 18.83
N SER A 178 -1.20 3.98 18.49
CA SER A 178 -2.61 4.24 18.20
C SER A 178 -3.37 4.75 19.43
N ALA A 179 -3.10 4.18 20.60
CA ALA A 179 -3.69 4.64 21.87
C ALA A 179 -3.23 6.08 22.19
N LEU A 180 -1.92 6.35 22.12
CA LEU A 180 -1.39 7.71 22.32
C LEU A 180 -1.99 8.73 21.34
N ARG A 181 -2.05 8.35 20.05
CA ARG A 181 -2.66 9.18 19.00
C ARG A 181 -4.14 9.43 19.26
N LYS A 182 -4.89 8.42 19.71
CA LYS A 182 -6.31 8.56 20.04
C LYS A 182 -6.52 9.49 21.23
N THR A 183 -5.74 9.34 22.30
CA THR A 183 -5.78 10.25 23.46
C THR A 183 -5.54 11.70 23.05
N LEU A 184 -4.49 11.98 22.27
CA LEU A 184 -4.20 13.34 21.79
C LEU A 184 -5.28 13.86 20.83
N THR A 185 -5.80 13.00 19.95
CA THR A 185 -6.86 13.35 19.00
C THR A 185 -8.13 13.78 19.72
N ASN A 186 -8.50 13.08 20.80
CA ASN A 186 -9.68 13.42 21.60
C ASN A 186 -9.54 14.78 22.30
N LYS A 187 -8.32 15.18 22.68
CA LYS A 187 -8.05 16.44 23.39
C LYS A 187 -7.84 17.65 22.46
N LEU A 188 -7.24 17.44 21.28
CA LEU A 188 -6.75 18.53 20.41
C LEU A 188 -7.25 18.47 18.96
N GLY A 189 -7.93 17.39 18.58
CA GLY A 189 -8.29 17.11 17.18
C GLY A 189 -7.18 16.44 16.38
N SER A 190 -7.58 15.74 15.30
CA SER A 190 -6.71 14.83 14.52
C SER A 190 -5.48 15.50 13.91
N VAL A 191 -5.62 16.72 13.40
CA VAL A 191 -4.52 17.41 12.68
C VAL A 191 -3.45 17.88 13.68
N ARG A 192 -3.85 18.51 14.78
CA ARG A 192 -2.93 19.02 15.81
C ARG A 192 -2.22 17.87 16.53
N ALA A 193 -2.96 16.83 16.89
CA ALA A 193 -2.38 15.62 17.48
C ALA A 193 -1.25 15.03 16.63
N ARG A 194 -1.47 14.88 15.31
CA ARG A 194 -0.44 14.39 14.40
C ARG A 194 0.77 15.32 14.27
N LYS A 195 0.57 16.64 14.30
CA LYS A 195 1.68 17.61 14.29
C LYS A 195 2.57 17.47 15.52
N ILE A 196 1.97 17.46 16.72
CA ILE A 196 2.70 17.31 17.99
C ILE A 196 3.48 15.98 18.00
N LEU A 197 2.83 14.91 17.55
CA LEU A 197 3.46 13.59 17.46
C LEU A 197 4.60 13.57 16.44
N ALA A 198 4.44 14.19 15.28
CA ALA A 198 5.47 14.30 14.26
C ALA A 198 6.69 15.12 14.73
N GLU A 199 6.47 16.21 15.48
CA GLU A 199 7.54 17.05 16.04
C GLU A 199 8.35 16.32 17.12
N ASN A 200 7.67 15.60 18.02
CA ASN A 200 8.32 14.93 19.14
C ASN A 200 8.86 13.53 18.77
N PHE A 201 8.24 12.88 17.79
CA PHE A 201 8.59 11.55 17.32
C PHE A 201 8.64 11.52 15.78
N PRO A 202 9.65 12.14 15.16
CA PRO A 202 9.74 12.27 13.70
C PRO A 202 9.85 10.92 12.98
N ARG A 203 10.27 9.86 13.69
CA ARG A 203 10.34 8.48 13.17
C ARG A 203 9.00 7.75 13.18
N GLY A 204 7.92 8.39 13.64
CA GLY A 204 6.57 7.85 13.56
C GLY A 204 6.16 6.89 14.67
N SER A 205 6.96 6.73 15.73
CA SER A 205 6.62 5.85 16.86
C SER A 205 7.14 6.40 18.19
N ALA A 206 6.34 6.22 19.24
CA ALA A 206 6.67 6.48 20.64
C ALA A 206 6.78 5.18 21.46
N THR A 207 6.62 4.01 20.83
CA THR A 207 6.53 2.70 21.50
C THR A 207 7.71 2.44 22.44
N SER A 208 8.95 2.67 22.01
CA SER A 208 10.14 2.45 22.87
C SER A 208 10.15 3.33 24.12
N LEU A 209 9.66 4.57 24.03
CA LEU A 209 9.56 5.46 25.18
C LEU A 209 8.44 5.02 26.14
N ILE A 210 7.30 4.61 25.58
CA ILE A 210 6.17 4.07 26.37
C ILE A 210 6.61 2.81 27.12
N GLU A 211 7.35 1.91 26.48
CA GLU A 211 7.88 0.69 27.08
C GLU A 211 8.90 0.97 28.18
N HIS A 212 9.85 1.87 27.91
CA HIS A 212 10.82 2.28 28.92
C HIS A 212 10.14 2.87 30.17
N ARG A 213 9.11 3.70 29.99
CA ARG A 213 8.35 4.28 31.10
C ARG A 213 7.50 3.25 31.85
N ALA A 214 6.86 2.32 31.14
CA ALA A 214 6.11 1.23 31.75
C ALA A 214 6.99 0.28 32.59
N GLY A 215 8.27 0.13 32.22
CA GLY A 215 9.22 -0.66 33.02
C GLY A 215 9.78 0.06 34.26
N GLN A 216 9.75 1.40 34.28
CA GLN A 216 10.27 2.21 35.40
C GLN A 216 9.19 2.68 36.37
N HIS A 217 7.97 2.89 35.88
CA HIS A 217 6.83 3.34 36.67
C HIS A 217 5.81 2.22 36.81
N ASN A 218 5.41 1.91 38.05
CA ASN A 218 4.27 1.05 38.37
C ASN A 218 2.93 1.79 38.14
N SER A 219 2.85 2.69 37.16
CA SER A 219 1.66 3.51 36.89
C SER A 219 0.78 2.87 35.81
N ASP A 220 -0.51 2.74 36.13
CA ASP A 220 -1.50 2.12 35.24
C ASP A 220 -1.78 2.94 33.97
N ASN A 221 -1.21 4.15 33.80
CA ASN A 221 -1.63 5.09 32.75
C ASN A 221 -0.51 5.92 32.08
N VAL A 222 0.63 5.27 31.80
CA VAL A 222 1.81 5.87 31.11
C VAL A 222 1.47 6.67 29.84
N ILE A 223 0.45 6.24 29.09
CA ILE A 223 0.05 6.88 27.82
C ILE A 223 -0.63 8.24 28.07
N GLU A 224 -1.51 8.33 29.07
CA GLU A 224 -2.18 9.59 29.43
C GLU A 224 -1.19 10.62 29.99
N ASP A 225 -0.22 10.16 30.78
CA ASP A 225 0.84 11.02 31.32
C ASP A 225 1.71 11.60 30.20
N LEU A 226 2.13 10.75 29.24
CA LEU A 226 2.88 11.16 28.06
C LEU A 226 2.07 12.13 27.20
N ALA A 227 0.79 11.86 26.95
CA ALA A 227 -0.06 12.77 26.19
C ALA A 227 -0.17 14.15 26.88
N SER A 228 -0.36 14.17 28.19
CA SER A 228 -0.47 15.41 28.96
C SER A 228 0.85 16.18 29.03
N GLU A 229 1.99 15.49 29.06
CA GLU A 229 3.32 16.09 28.89
C GLU A 229 3.48 16.75 27.51
N LEU A 230 3.12 16.05 26.44
CA LEU A 230 3.20 16.56 25.07
C LEU A 230 2.33 17.81 24.86
N ILE A 231 1.14 17.84 25.47
CA ILE A 231 0.26 19.02 25.47
C ILE A 231 0.93 20.18 26.22
N ARG A 232 1.45 19.93 27.42
CA ARG A 232 2.12 20.96 28.24
C ARG A 232 3.34 21.56 27.54
N LYS A 233 4.11 20.76 26.80
CA LYS A 233 5.28 21.23 26.02
C LYS A 233 4.92 22.23 24.91
N GLN A 234 3.68 22.25 24.44
CA GLN A 234 3.24 23.21 23.43
C GLN A 234 2.97 24.61 24.00
N GLY A 235 2.80 24.74 25.32
CA GLY A 235 2.55 26.03 25.97
C GLY A 235 1.32 26.74 25.40
N TYR A 236 1.49 28.00 24.96
CA TYR A 236 0.43 28.81 24.33
C TYR A 236 0.20 28.51 22.85
N ASN A 237 0.99 27.62 22.23
CA ASN A 237 0.82 27.20 20.84
C ASN A 237 -0.20 26.04 20.72
N LEU A 238 -1.28 26.04 21.51
CA LEU A 238 -2.32 25.00 21.42
C LEU A 238 -3.28 25.28 20.27
#